data_AF-A0A2C9K6X5-F1
#
_entry.id   AF-A0A2C9K6X5-F1
#
_cell.length_a   1.000
_cell.length_b   1.000
_cell.length_c   1.000
_cell.angle_alpha   90.00
_cell.angle_beta   90.00
_cell.angle_gamma   90.00
#
_symmetry.space_group_name_H-M   'P 1'
#
loop_
_entity.id
_entity.type
_entity.pdbx_description
1 polymer ?
#
loop_
_entity_poly.entity_id
_entity_poly.type
_entity_poly.pdbx_seq_one_letter_code
_entity_poly.pdbx_strand_id
1 'polypeptide(L)'
;KPERDEWGAGVDAMQVALQLEKSVNQSILDLHKLASSHEDAQMADYLEDFLEEQVRSIKEISDYITNLKRVGTGLGEYMFDKESLS
;
A
#
# COMPACT_ATOMS: atom_id res chain seq x y z
N LYS A 1 -15.45 -9.72 -5.94
CA LYS A 1 -15.19 -8.96 -7.19
C LYS A 1 -14.53 -7.64 -6.78
N PRO A 2 -13.45 -7.18 -7.42
CA PRO A 2 -12.89 -5.85 -7.13
C PRO A 2 -13.96 -4.76 -7.33
N GLU A 3 -13.77 -3.62 -6.68
CA GLU A 3 -14.68 -2.47 -6.80
C GLU A 3 -14.74 -1.93 -8.24
N ARG A 4 -13.66 -2.13 -9.01
CA ARG A 4 -13.49 -1.62 -10.37
C ARG A 4 -12.88 -2.67 -11.28
N ASP A 5 -13.32 -2.66 -12.54
CA ASP A 5 -12.78 -3.51 -13.60
C ASP A 5 -11.72 -2.75 -14.44
N GLU A 6 -11.72 -1.40 -14.43
CA GLU A 6 -10.72 -0.53 -15.06
C GLU A 6 -10.12 0.45 -14.04
N TRP A 7 -8.81 0.69 -14.12
CA TRP A 7 -8.06 1.44 -13.10
C TRP A 7 -7.47 2.78 -13.58
N GLY A 8 -7.62 3.12 -14.87
CA GLY A 8 -7.06 4.36 -15.43
C GLY A 8 -5.57 4.24 -15.75
N ALA A 9 -4.83 5.34 -15.60
CA ALA A 9 -3.39 5.36 -15.76
C ALA A 9 -2.69 4.72 -14.53
N GLY A 10 -1.41 4.39 -14.64
CA GLY A 10 -0.65 3.79 -13.53
C GLY A 10 -0.67 4.64 -12.27
N VAL A 11 -0.70 5.98 -12.40
CA VAL A 11 -0.82 6.89 -11.25
C VAL A 11 -2.18 6.78 -10.54
N ASP A 12 -3.25 6.49 -11.27
CA ASP A 12 -4.60 6.29 -10.72
C ASP A 12 -4.67 4.94 -10.00
N ALA A 13 -4.14 3.89 -10.63
CA ALA A 13 -4.03 2.56 -10.04
C ALA A 13 -3.22 2.57 -8.73
N MET A 14 -2.04 3.21 -8.73
CA MET A 14 -1.20 3.32 -7.54
C MET A 14 -1.87 4.14 -6.42
N GLN A 15 -2.66 5.16 -6.74
CA GLN A 15 -3.43 5.89 -5.73
C GLN A 15 -4.49 5.03 -5.07
N VAL A 16 -5.19 4.17 -5.83
CA VAL A 16 -6.15 3.24 -5.23
C VAL A 16 -5.43 2.19 -4.38
N ALA A 17 -4.31 1.65 -4.87
CA ALA A 17 -3.48 0.72 -4.08
C ALA A 17 -3.03 1.36 -2.75
N LEU A 18 -2.58 2.61 -2.76
CA LEU A 18 -2.19 3.32 -1.53
C LEU A 18 -3.35 3.46 -0.53
N GLN A 19 -4.57 3.72 -1.00
CA GLN A 19 -5.74 3.79 -0.11
C GLN A 19 -6.10 2.42 0.45
N LEU A 20 -6.01 1.37 -0.36
CA LEU A 20 -6.23 0.00 0.08
C LEU A 20 -5.23 -0.38 1.18
N GLU A 21 -3.94 -0.14 0.96
CA GLU A 21 -2.89 -0.45 1.94
C GLU A 21 -3.06 0.33 3.26
N LYS A 22 -3.47 1.59 3.19
CA LYS A 22 -3.81 2.38 4.40
C LYS A 22 -5.01 1.80 5.14
N SER A 23 -6.03 1.34 4.42
CA SER A 23 -7.22 0.70 5.02
C SER A 23 -6.87 -0.63 5.68
N VAL A 24 -6.02 -1.43 5.05
CA VAL A 24 -5.52 -2.71 5.61
C VAL A 24 -4.67 -2.44 6.85
N ASN A 25 -3.74 -1.49 6.78
CA ASN A 25 -2.92 -1.09 7.93
C ASN A 25 -3.78 -0.61 9.12
N GLN A 26 -4.82 0.19 8.86
CA GLN A 26 -5.75 0.60 9.91
C GLN A 26 -6.47 -0.60 10.54
N SER A 27 -6.89 -1.56 9.72
CA SER A 27 -7.54 -2.78 10.22
C SER A 27 -6.60 -3.63 11.09
N ILE A 28 -5.32 -3.70 10.73
CA ILE A 28 -4.29 -4.39 11.52
C ILE A 28 -4.03 -3.66 12.84
N LEU A 29 -3.94 -2.33 12.83
CA LEU A 29 -3.81 -1.52 14.06
C LEU A 29 -4.99 -1.72 15.00
N ASP A 30 -6.21 -1.76 14.46
CA ASP A 30 -7.43 -1.98 15.25
C ASP A 30 -7.44 -3.41 15.85
N LEU A 31 -7.01 -4.41 15.08
CA LEU A 31 -6.88 -5.78 15.56
C LEU A 31 -5.78 -5.93 16.61
N HIS A 32 -4.63 -5.30 16.43
CA HIS A 32 -3.53 -5.27 17.39
C HIS A 32 -3.99 -4.64 18.72
N LYS A 33 -4.73 -3.52 18.65
CA LYS A 33 -5.33 -2.88 19.83
C LYS A 33 -6.33 -3.80 20.53
N LEU A 34 -7.14 -4.54 19.77
CA LEU A 34 -8.08 -5.51 20.32
C LEU A 34 -7.33 -6.66 21.03
N ALA A 35 -6.33 -7.26 20.40
CA ALA A 35 -5.48 -8.31 21.01
C ALA A 35 -4.85 -7.82 22.32
N SER A 36 -4.27 -6.61 22.31
CA SER A 36 -3.72 -5.97 23.51
C SER A 36 -4.76 -5.78 24.62
N SER A 37 -6.00 -5.40 24.27
CA SER A 37 -7.08 -5.23 25.26
C SER A 37 -7.57 -6.54 25.87
N HIS A 38 -7.32 -7.66 25.20
CA HIS A 38 -7.62 -9.02 25.67
C HIS A 38 -6.41 -9.71 26.30
N GLU A 39 -5.30 -9.00 26.51
CA GLU A 39 -4.03 -9.52 27.05
C GLU A 39 -3.44 -10.68 26.21
N ASP A 40 -3.77 -10.75 24.92
CA ASP A 40 -3.20 -11.73 23.99
C ASP A 40 -1.88 -11.21 23.42
N ALA A 41 -0.82 -11.38 24.21
CA ALA A 41 0.53 -10.94 23.84
C ALA A 41 1.07 -11.63 22.58
N GLN A 42 0.70 -12.88 22.34
CA GLN A 42 1.19 -13.64 21.18
C GLN A 42 0.56 -13.12 19.89
N MET A 43 -0.74 -12.82 19.90
CA MET A 43 -1.41 -12.25 18.73
C MET A 43 -0.94 -10.82 18.45
N ALA A 44 -0.72 -10.01 19.50
CA ALA A 44 -0.16 -8.66 19.33
C ALA A 44 1.21 -8.70 18.66
N ASP A 45 2.15 -9.51 19.18
CA ASP A 45 3.50 -9.72 18.63
C ASP A 45 3.45 -10.22 17.18
N TYR A 46 2.58 -11.20 16.87
CA TYR A 46 2.40 -11.69 15.51
C TYR A 46 1.98 -10.60 14.51
N LEU A 47 1.19 -9.62 14.94
CA LEU A 47 0.73 -8.53 14.07
C LEU A 47 1.78 -7.43 13.87
N GLU A 48 2.83 -7.36 14.70
CA GLU A 48 3.88 -6.34 14.57
C GLU A 48 4.66 -6.50 13.25
N ASP A 49 4.97 -7.74 12.84
CA ASP A 49 5.63 -8.03 11.56
C ASP A 49 4.81 -7.50 10.37
N PHE A 50 3.48 -7.67 10.41
CA PHE A 50 2.59 -7.14 9.37
C PHE A 50 2.55 -5.61 9.37
N LEU A 51 2.58 -4.98 10.53
CA LEU A 51 2.63 -3.51 10.63
C LEU A 51 3.92 -2.96 10.00
N GLU A 52 5.07 -3.63 10.19
CA GLU A 52 6.31 -3.24 9.54
C GLU A 52 6.20 -3.33 8.01
N GLU A 53 5.67 -4.45 7.50
CA GLU A 53 5.45 -4.64 6.07
C GLU A 53 4.49 -3.59 5.49
N GLN A 54 3.38 -3.30 6.17
CA GLN A 54 2.43 -2.28 5.72
C GLN A 54 3.07 -0.89 5.63
N VAL A 55 3.87 -0.49 6.63
CA VAL A 55 4.56 0.81 6.60
C VAL A 55 5.53 0.89 5.42
N ARG A 56 6.26 -0.19 5.14
CA ARG A 56 7.18 -0.28 4.00
C ARG A 56 6.44 -0.18 2.67
N SER A 57 5.36 -0.96 2.49
CA SER A 57 4.51 -0.95 1.29
C SER A 57 3.88 0.43 1.03
N ILE A 58 3.31 1.05 2.07
CA ILE A 58 2.72 2.40 1.98
C ILE A 58 3.76 3.43 1.51
N LYS A 59 5.00 3.35 2.02
CA LYS A 59 6.08 4.25 1.61
C LYS A 59 6.47 4.02 0.15
N GLU A 60 6.68 2.76 -0.24
CA GLU A 60 7.07 2.38 -1.59
C GLU A 60 6.04 2.85 -2.63
N ILE A 61 4.75 2.58 -2.40
CA ILE A 61 3.68 3.04 -3.30
C ILE A 61 3.61 4.57 -3.35
N SER A 62 3.85 5.25 -2.22
CA SER A 62 3.89 6.72 -2.19
C SER A 62 5.03 7.28 -3.04
N ASP A 63 6.19 6.61 -3.06
CA ASP A 63 7.32 6.97 -3.92
C ASP A 63 6.99 6.73 -5.39
N TYR A 64 6.34 5.60 -5.71
CA TYR A 64 5.86 5.31 -7.06
C TYR A 64 4.90 6.37 -7.58
N ILE A 65 3.91 6.78 -6.77
CA ILE A 65 2.99 7.87 -7.13
C ILE A 65 3.76 9.16 -7.40
N THR A 66 4.74 9.49 -6.56
CA THR A 66 5.55 10.70 -6.70
C THR A 66 6.34 10.68 -8.01
N ASN A 67 6.97 9.55 -8.33
CA ASN A 67 7.70 9.36 -9.57
C ASN A 67 6.80 9.40 -10.80
N LEU A 68 5.68 8.69 -10.80
CA LEU A 68 4.70 8.68 -11.88
C LEU A 68 4.15 10.08 -12.18
N LYS A 69 3.84 10.88 -11.15
CA LYS A 69 3.43 12.28 -11.31
C LYS A 69 4.54 13.14 -11.93
N ARG A 70 5.80 12.86 -11.61
CA ARG A 70 6.97 13.60 -12.12
C ARG A 70 7.26 13.30 -13.59
N VAL A 71 7.18 12.03 -13.99
CA VAL A 71 7.50 11.60 -15.37
C VAL A 71 6.33 11.80 -16.33
N GLY A 72 5.10 11.86 -15.82
CA GLY A 72 3.89 12.03 -16.62
C GLY A 72 3.48 10.77 -17.39
N THR A 73 2.33 10.84 -18.05
CA THR A 73 1.73 9.72 -18.80
C THR A 73 2.45 9.42 -20.11
N GLY A 74 2.26 8.22 -20.66
CA GLY A 74 2.79 7.83 -21.96
C GLY A 74 4.24 7.35 -21.87
N LEU A 75 5.19 8.10 -22.43
CA LEU A 75 6.60 7.68 -22.41
C LEU A 75 7.19 7.65 -20.99
N GLY A 76 6.82 8.61 -20.15
CA GLY A 76 7.29 8.66 -18.76
C GLY A 76 6.84 7.44 -17.95
N GLU A 77 5.57 7.07 -18.08
CA GLU A 77 4.98 5.87 -17.49
C GLU A 77 5.63 4.59 -18.02
N TYR A 78 5.88 4.49 -19.33
CA TYR A 78 6.62 3.36 -19.91
C TYR A 78 8.05 3.22 -19.35
N MET A 79 8.77 4.33 -19.21
CA MET A 79 10.10 4.32 -18.60
C MET A 79 10.05 3.94 -17.12
N PHE A 80 9.05 4.43 -16.38
CA PHE A 80 8.85 4.04 -14.99
C PHE A 80 8.60 2.54 -14.84
N ASP A 81 7.77 1.94 -15.68
CA ASP A 81 7.53 0.49 -15.73
C ASP A 81 8.83 -0.30 -15.90
N LYS A 82 9.69 0.15 -16.82
CA LYS A 82 10.96 -0.54 -17.14
C LYS A 82 12.05 -0.36 -16.08
N GLU A 83 12.11 0.79 -15.41
CA GLU A 83 13.23 1.10 -14.51
C GLU A 83 12.89 0.88 -13.03
N SER A 84 11.61 0.81 -12.67
CA SER A 84 11.18 0.75 -11.26
C SER A 84 10.30 -0.45 -10.91
N LEU A 85 9.68 -1.11 -11.89
CA LEU A 85 8.77 -2.25 -11.66
C LEU A 85 9.25 -3.56 -12.28
N SER A 86 10.42 -3.57 -12.93
CA SER A 86 10.99 -4.78 -13.56
C SER A 86 12.20 -5.34 -12.85
#